data_AF-C1DUA3-F1
#
_entry.id   AF-C1DUA3-F1
#
_cell.length_a   1.000
_cell.length_b   1.000
_cell.length_c   1.000
_cell.angle_alpha   90.00
_cell.angle_beta   90.00
_cell.angle_gamma   90.00
#
_symmetry.space_group_name_H-M   'P 1'
#
loop_
_entity.id
_entity.type
_entity.pdbx_description
1 polymer ?
#
loop_
_entity_poly.entity_id
_entity_poly.type
_entity_poly.pdbx_seq_one_letter_code
_entity_poly.pdbx_strand_id
1 'polypeptide(L)'
;MKITQRTVSLMIMFIFLFVVGSIIAVRTVAYLEAGFELKGFLVEVITYVIALTGWLTLFIYSYLKGDFKDIEGPKYELLEKEEKIIEAEKKAGMY
;
A
#
# COMPACT_ATOMS: atom_id res chain seq x y z
N MET A 1 9.76 18.06 -2.12
CA MET A 1 8.50 17.65 -2.79
C MET A 1 7.56 17.21 -1.68
N LYS A 2 6.48 17.94 -1.37
CA LYS A 2 5.59 17.57 -0.26
C LYS A 2 4.78 16.35 -0.69
N ILE A 3 5.00 15.19 -0.07
CA ILE A 3 4.23 13.99 -0.34
C ILE A 3 2.84 14.21 0.29
N THR A 4 1.82 14.40 -0.56
CA THR A 4 0.45 14.64 -0.11
C THR A 4 -0.34 13.34 -0.05
N GLN A 5 -1.39 13.32 0.77
CA GLN A 5 -2.37 12.22 0.80
C GLN A 5 -2.83 11.82 -0.61
N ARG A 6 -3.13 12.79 -1.48
CA ARG A 6 -3.53 12.52 -2.87
C ARG A 6 -2.44 11.78 -3.64
N THR A 7 -1.19 12.21 -3.52
CA THR A 7 -0.05 11.59 -4.19
C THR A 7 0.13 10.14 -3.74
N VAL A 8 0.07 9.88 -2.43
CA VAL A 8 0.23 8.51 -1.88
C VAL A 8 -0.92 7.62 -2.29
N SER A 9 -2.15 8.14 -2.27
CA SER A 9 -3.31 7.38 -2.72
C SER A 9 -3.25 7.04 -4.20
N LEU A 10 -2.80 7.96 -5.05
CA LEU A 10 -2.59 7.70 -6.47
C LEU A 10 -1.48 6.68 -6.70
N MET A 11 -0.37 6.74 -5.94
CA MET A 11 0.69 5.74 -6.01
C MET A 11 0.21 4.36 -5.59
N ILE A 12 -0.51 4.25 -4.46
CA ILE A 12 -1.05 2.96 -3.99
C ILE A 12 -2.07 2.42 -5.00
N MET A 13 -2.93 3.28 -5.55
CA MET A 13 -3.89 2.89 -6.58
C MET A 13 -3.20 2.41 -7.86
N PHE A 14 -2.12 3.08 -8.28
CA PHE A 14 -1.32 2.64 -9.43
C PHE A 14 -0.66 1.28 -9.18
N ILE A 15 -0.01 1.09 -8.02
CA ILE A 15 0.60 -0.19 -7.65
C ILE A 15 -0.46 -1.28 -7.59
N PHE A 16 -1.61 -0.99 -7.01
CA PHE A 16 -2.74 -1.92 -6.94
C PHE A 16 -3.17 -2.35 -8.35
N LEU A 17 -3.48 -1.41 -9.24
CA LEU A 17 -3.88 -1.70 -10.62
C LEU A 17 -2.80 -2.45 -11.41
N PHE A 18 -1.53 -2.11 -11.20
CA PHE A 18 -0.40 -2.79 -11.84
C PHE A 18 -0.32 -4.26 -11.40
N VAL A 19 -0.32 -4.52 -10.09
CA VAL A 19 -0.26 -5.89 -9.53
C VAL A 19 -1.48 -6.71 -9.98
N VAL A 20 -2.67 -6.12 -9.90
CA VAL A 20 -3.92 -6.73 -10.41
C VAL A 20 -3.76 -7.13 -11.88
N GLY A 21 -3.37 -6.17 -12.72
CA GLY A 21 -3.25 -6.36 -14.16
C GLY A 21 -2.23 -7.43 -14.51
N SER A 22 -1.07 -7.43 -13.84
CA SER A 22 -0.04 -8.46 -14.03
C SER A 22 -0.54 -9.86 -13.68
N ILE A 23 -1.24 -10.02 -12.55
CA ILE A 23 -1.79 -11.32 -12.15
C ILE A 23 -2.80 -11.82 -13.20
N ILE A 24 -3.76 -10.98 -13.60
CA ILE A 24 -4.77 -11.37 -14.59
C ILE A 24 -4.13 -11.75 -15.92
N ALA A 25 -3.14 -10.97 -16.39
CA ALA A 25 -2.45 -11.23 -17.64
C ALA A 25 -1.70 -12.57 -17.61
N VAL A 26 -0.89 -12.81 -16.57
CA VAL A 26 -0.13 -14.06 -16.42
C VAL A 26 -1.05 -15.27 -16.35
N ARG A 27 -2.16 -15.18 -15.60
CA ARG A 27 -3.12 -16.28 -15.51
C ARG A 27 -3.84 -16.53 -16.82
N THR A 28 -4.23 -15.48 -17.52
CA THR A 28 -4.89 -15.61 -18.83
C THR A 28 -4.00 -16.33 -19.83
N VAL A 29 -2.71 -15.99 -19.88
CA VAL A 29 -1.73 -16.68 -20.73
C VAL A 29 -1.59 -18.15 -20.33
N ALA A 30 -1.48 -18.45 -19.04
CA ALA A 30 -1.36 -19.82 -18.55
C ALA A 30 -2.56 -20.71 -18.96
N TYR A 31 -3.80 -20.19 -18.89
CA TYR A 31 -4.99 -20.94 -19.32
C TYR A 31 -5.10 -21.11 -20.83
N LEU A 32 -4.59 -20.15 -21.62
CA LEU A 32 -4.53 -20.28 -23.08
C LEU A 32 -3.57 -21.40 -23.49
N GLU A 33 -2.43 -21.54 -22.79
CA GLU A 33 -1.42 -22.55 -23.08
C GLU A 33 -1.81 -23.96 -22.60
N ALA A 34 -2.53 -24.09 -21.48
CA ALA A 34 -2.87 -25.37 -20.85
C ALA A 34 -4.05 -26.14 -21.50
N GLY A 35 -4.78 -25.51 -22.44
CA GLY A 35 -6.06 -26.00 -22.93
C GLY A 35 -7.21 -25.47 -22.07
N PHE A 36 -8.15 -24.76 -22.69
CA PHE A 36 -9.10 -23.90 -21.98
C PHE A 36 -10.11 -24.70 -21.14
N GLU A 37 -9.90 -24.78 -19.83
CA GLU A 37 -10.88 -25.30 -18.86
C GLU A 37 -11.68 -24.14 -18.23
N LEU A 38 -12.89 -23.89 -18.75
CA LEU A 38 -13.73 -22.75 -18.35
C LEU A 38 -14.01 -22.71 -16.83
N LYS A 39 -14.19 -23.87 -16.18
CA LYS A 39 -14.53 -23.92 -14.75
C LYS A 39 -13.36 -23.49 -13.87
N GLY A 40 -12.15 -24.03 -14.12
CA GLY A 40 -10.93 -23.61 -13.42
C GLY A 40 -10.66 -22.12 -13.60
N PHE A 41 -10.76 -21.64 -14.84
CA PHE A 41 -10.60 -20.23 -15.18
C PHE A 41 -11.57 -19.32 -14.41
N LEU A 42 -12.88 -19.64 -14.41
CA LEU A 42 -13.89 -18.83 -13.73
C LEU A 42 -13.68 -18.81 -12.21
N VAL A 43 -13.36 -19.95 -11.59
CA VAL A 43 -13.09 -20.02 -10.15
C VAL A 43 -11.92 -19.10 -9.79
N GLU A 44 -10.85 -19.16 -10.56
CA GLU A 44 -9.65 -18.36 -10.32
C GLU A 44 -9.92 -16.86 -10.52
N VAL A 45 -10.58 -16.48 -11.63
CA VAL A 45 -10.98 -15.10 -11.91
C VAL A 45 -11.88 -14.54 -10.80
N ILE A 46 -12.92 -15.28 -10.40
CA ILE A 46 -13.85 -14.84 -9.34
C ILE A 46 -13.09 -14.66 -8.02
N THR A 47 -12.21 -15.59 -7.67
CA THR A 47 -11.40 -15.51 -6.45
C THR A 47 -10.55 -14.24 -6.43
N TYR A 48 -9.91 -13.92 -7.55
CA TYR A 48 -9.15 -12.68 -7.68
C TYR A 48 -10.05 -11.45 -7.60
N VAL A 49 -11.19 -11.41 -8.29
CA VAL A 49 -12.13 -10.27 -8.21
C VAL A 49 -12.57 -10.01 -6.76
N ILE A 50 -12.90 -11.06 -6.01
CA ILE A 50 -13.28 -10.95 -4.59
C ILE A 50 -12.11 -10.39 -3.76
N ALA A 51 -10.92 -10.99 -3.89
CA ALA A 51 -9.75 -10.55 -3.15
C ALA A 51 -9.44 -9.06 -3.42
N LEU A 52 -9.45 -8.67 -4.69
CA LEU A 52 -9.17 -7.31 -5.12
C LEU A 52 -10.22 -6.31 -4.63
N THR A 53 -11.50 -6.70 -4.64
CA THR A 53 -12.57 -5.86 -4.09
C THR A 53 -12.39 -5.65 -2.59
N GLY A 54 -12.00 -6.69 -1.85
CA GLY A 54 -11.66 -6.58 -0.43
C GLY A 54 -10.52 -5.59 -0.17
N TRP A 55 -9.41 -5.72 -0.91
CA TRP A 55 -8.28 -4.80 -0.81
C TRP A 55 -8.63 -3.36 -1.17
N LEU A 56 -9.41 -3.16 -2.24
CA LEU A 56 -9.87 -1.83 -2.65
C LEU A 56 -10.74 -1.18 -1.56
N THR A 57 -11.60 -1.96 -0.91
CA THR A 57 -12.47 -1.48 0.18
C THR A 57 -11.65 -1.03 1.39
N LEU A 58 -10.64 -1.82 1.78
CA LEU A 58 -9.72 -1.44 2.87
C LEU A 58 -8.94 -0.17 2.52
N PHE A 59 -8.47 -0.06 1.29
CA PHE A 59 -7.76 1.12 0.82
C PHE A 59 -8.63 2.38 0.86
N ILE A 60 -9.87 2.29 0.35
CA ILE A 60 -10.85 3.38 0.41
C ILE A 60 -11.13 3.77 1.86
N TYR A 61 -11.32 2.78 2.75
CA TYR A 61 -11.53 3.05 4.17
C TYR A 61 -10.37 3.82 4.80
N SER A 62 -9.12 3.37 4.62
CA SER A 62 -7.93 4.08 5.13
C SER A 62 -7.77 5.46 4.51
N TYR A 63 -8.15 5.65 3.25
CA TYR A 63 -8.19 6.96 2.61
C TYR A 63 -9.19 7.90 3.28
N LEU A 64 -10.43 7.45 3.48
CA LEU A 64 -11.50 8.23 4.12
C LEU A 64 -11.18 8.54 5.58
N LYS A 65 -10.55 7.61 6.30
CA LYS A 65 -10.07 7.79 7.66
C LYS A 65 -8.94 8.83 7.76
N GLY A 66 -8.27 9.11 6.65
CA GLY A 66 -7.17 10.08 6.60
C GLY A 66 -5.85 9.52 7.12
N ASP A 67 -5.67 8.19 7.10
CA ASP A 67 -4.43 7.52 7.54
C ASP A 67 -3.20 7.99 6.71
N PHE A 68 -3.43 8.56 5.52
CA PHE A 68 -2.41 9.09 4.63
C PHE A 68 -2.25 10.63 4.70
N LYS A 69 -2.97 11.30 5.62
CA LYS A 69 -2.99 12.77 5.72
C LYS A 69 -1.69 13.33 6.29
N ASP A 70 -1.11 12.64 7.26
CA ASP A 70 0.15 13.02 7.91
C ASP A 70 1.08 11.80 8.02
N ILE A 71 1.78 11.54 6.92
CA ILE A 71 2.70 10.39 6.82
C ILE A 71 4.07 10.73 7.43
N GLU A 72 4.45 12.00 7.41
CA GLU A 72 5.75 12.43 7.90
C GLU A 72 5.72 12.81 9.39
N GLY A 73 4.54 13.09 9.97
CA GLY A 73 4.35 13.44 11.38
C GLY A 73 5.05 12.50 12.35
N PRO A 74 4.82 11.17 12.30
CA PRO A 74 5.48 10.22 13.20
C PRO A 74 7.01 10.25 13.09
N LYS A 75 7.55 10.51 11.90
CA LYS A 75 8.99 10.66 11.70
C LYS A 75 9.51 11.92 12.39
N TYR A 76 8.81 13.04 12.24
CA TYR A 76 9.21 14.29 12.88
C TYR A 76 9.09 14.22 14.41
N GLU A 77 8.05 13.56 14.94
CA GLU A 77 7.92 13.31 16.39
C GLU A 77 9.09 12.52 16.96
N LEU A 78 9.61 11.55 16.20
CA LEU A 78 10.78 10.77 16.60
C LEU A 78 12.05 11.64 16.61
N LEU A 79 12.25 12.45 15.57
CA LEU A 79 13.40 13.36 15.47
C LEU A 79 13.40 14.39 16.61
N GLU A 80 12.23 14.95 16.94
CA GLU A 80 12.11 15.88 18.09
C GLU A 80 12.43 15.19 19.43
N LYS A 81 12.07 13.91 19.58
CA LYS A 81 12.41 13.15 20.79
C LYS A 81 13.91 12.89 20.87
N GLU A 82 14.55 12.55 19.76
CA GLU A 82 16.00 12.39 19.68
C GLU A 82 16.73 13.69 20.04
N GLU A 83 16.32 14.83 19.49
CA GLU A 83 16.90 16.13 19.84
C GLU A 83 16.78 16.44 21.33
N LYS A 84 15.62 16.19 21.93
CA LYS A 84 15.41 16.38 23.39
C LYS A 84 16.32 15.48 24.23
N ILE A 85 16.56 14.24 23.79
CA ILE A 85 17.48 13.32 24.46
C ILE A 85 18.92 13.84 24.35
N ILE A 86 19.35 14.24 23.15
CA ILE A 86 20.69 14.78 22.92
C ILE A 86 20.93 16.06 23.74
N GLU A 87 19.95 16.96 23.83
CA GLU A 87 20.04 18.15 24.68
C GLU A 87 20.11 17.81 26.17
N ALA A 88 19.35 16.80 26.62
CA ALA A 88 19.39 16.34 27.99
C ALA A 88 20.74 15.71 28.34
N GLU A 89 21.32 14.92 27.44
CA GLU A 89 22.65 14.32 27.59
C GLU A 89 23.77 15.36 27.63
N LYS A 90 23.70 16.39 26.76
CA LYS A 90 24.62 17.53 26.79
C LYS A 90 24.52 18.31 28.11
N LYS A 91 23.31 18.55 28.62
CA LYS A 91 23.10 19.22 29.92
C LYS A 91 23.56 18.36 31.11
N ALA A 92 23.50 17.04 30.98
CA ALA A 92 23.98 16.09 31.98
C ALA A 92 25.51 15.88 31.94
N GLY A 93 26.22 16.50 31.00
CA GLY A 93 27.67 16.40 30.87
C GLY A 93 28.14 15.03 30.38
N MET A 94 27.27 14.24 29.74
CA MET A 94 27.64 12.95 29.16
C MET A 94 28.26 13.05 27.76
N TYR A 95 28.38 14.27 27.23
CA TYR A 95 29.10 14.65 26.01
C TYR A 95 29.66 16.07 26.11
#